data_AF-A0A9W8TJZ4-F1
#
_entry.id   AF-A0A9W8TJZ4-F1
#
_cell.length_a   1.000
_cell.length_b   1.000
_cell.length_c   1.000
_cell.angle_alpha   90.00
_cell.angle_beta   90.00
_cell.angle_gamma   90.00
#
_symmetry.space_group_name_H-M   'P 1'
#
loop_
_entity.id
_entity.type
_entity.pdbx_description
1 polymer ?
#
loop_
_entity_poly.entity_id
_entity_poly.type
_entity_poly.pdbx_seq_one_letter_code
_entity_poly.pdbx_strand_id
1 'polypeptide(L)'
;MFFTKALILSLAAFAAAHPGHEEHERRQAVAARSSISANKRALQKCQSSLNKRGMYSAAAERRQTEVTRVRQARGLPLTNTRAKTNVKRDTVDVLNTNHEGSIDGTAAIDDELIVFNATQCTVLNPEGEVGPFYVLGEYVRSDLRDGELGIDMYIDAQFVDIETCEPIVGGWFDIWNANSTGVYSGVQSSQNGNGNDSSNLDNTALRGIQQTDENGVVQFLSKFPGHYSGRASHLHVVFHTEATELANGTLSGGNVPRE
;
A
#
# COMPACT_ATOMS: atom_id res chain seq x y z
N MET A 1 -15.25 -36.79 -58.74
CA MET A 1 -15.36 -35.34 -58.50
C MET A 1 -15.63 -35.14 -57.01
N PHE A 2 -14.61 -35.22 -56.16
CA PHE A 2 -13.77 -34.10 -55.68
C PHE A 2 -14.51 -33.04 -54.84
N PHE A 3 -15.17 -33.45 -53.75
CA PHE A 3 -15.62 -32.54 -52.69
C PHE A 3 -15.48 -33.20 -51.33
N THR A 4 -14.25 -33.31 -50.81
CA THR A 4 -14.03 -33.72 -49.39
C THR A 4 -12.66 -33.32 -48.84
N LYS A 5 -11.95 -32.36 -49.47
CA LYS A 5 -10.63 -31.89 -49.00
C LYS A 5 -10.54 -30.37 -48.78
N ALA A 6 -11.66 -29.68 -48.59
CA ALA A 6 -11.68 -28.21 -48.50
C ALA A 6 -12.28 -27.69 -47.18
N LEU A 7 -12.03 -28.35 -46.05
CA LEU A 7 -12.53 -27.86 -44.75
C LEU A 7 -11.55 -28.03 -43.57
N ILE A 8 -10.23 -28.00 -43.82
CA ILE A 8 -9.21 -27.97 -42.74
C ILE A 8 -8.14 -26.90 -43.02
N LEU A 9 -8.52 -25.77 -43.65
CA LEU A 9 -7.59 -24.66 -43.87
C LEU A 9 -8.11 -23.27 -43.47
N SER A 10 -9.25 -23.19 -42.76
CA SER A 10 -9.80 -21.90 -42.28
C SER A 10 -9.69 -21.67 -40.77
N LEU A 11 -9.04 -22.56 -40.01
CA LEU A 11 -8.89 -22.44 -38.55
C LEU A 11 -7.48 -22.05 -38.07
N ALA A 12 -6.59 -21.65 -38.97
CA ALA A 12 -5.24 -21.17 -38.60
C ALA A 12 -5.10 -19.63 -38.60
N ALA A 13 -6.17 -18.87 -38.87
CA ALA A 13 -6.07 -17.43 -39.09
C ALA A 13 -6.51 -16.52 -37.92
N PHE A 14 -6.82 -17.06 -36.74
CA PHE A 14 -7.24 -16.26 -35.58
C PHE A 14 -6.29 -16.31 -34.36
N ALA A 15 -5.10 -16.90 -34.50
CA ALA A 15 -4.05 -16.78 -33.50
C ALA A 15 -3.04 -15.68 -33.88
N ALA A 16 -3.52 -14.50 -34.26
CA ALA A 16 -2.71 -13.29 -34.17
C ALA A 16 -2.81 -12.77 -32.73
N ALA A 17 -2.19 -13.49 -31.79
CA ALA A 17 -1.83 -12.89 -30.52
C ALA A 17 -0.87 -11.74 -30.83
N HIS A 18 -1.21 -10.53 -30.38
CA HIS A 18 -0.54 -9.28 -30.75
C HIS A 18 1.00 -9.37 -30.70
N PRO A 19 1.71 -9.32 -31.84
CA PRO A 19 3.17 -9.35 -31.83
C PRO A 19 3.68 -8.04 -31.22
N GLY A 20 4.28 -8.11 -30.03
CA GLY A 20 4.95 -6.99 -29.37
C GLY A 20 4.46 -6.60 -27.97
N HIS A 21 3.21 -6.94 -27.60
CA HIS A 21 2.68 -6.61 -26.26
C HIS A 21 3.32 -7.47 -25.17
N GLU A 22 3.46 -8.78 -25.41
CA GLU A 22 4.15 -9.70 -24.49
C GLU A 22 5.63 -9.34 -24.30
N GLU A 23 6.30 -8.82 -25.34
CA GLU A 23 7.70 -8.44 -25.23
C GLU A 23 7.87 -7.17 -24.38
N HIS A 24 6.97 -6.20 -24.54
CA HIS A 24 6.94 -4.99 -23.73
C HIS A 24 6.64 -5.31 -22.25
N GLU A 25 5.58 -6.09 -21.99
CA GLU A 25 5.23 -6.57 -20.65
C GLU A 25 6.37 -7.39 -20.02
N ARG A 26 7.02 -8.26 -20.80
CA ARG A 26 8.17 -9.03 -20.32
C ARG A 26 9.36 -8.13 -19.99
N ARG A 27 9.66 -7.11 -20.80
CA ARG A 27 10.74 -6.14 -20.53
C ARG A 27 10.44 -5.34 -19.27
N GLN A 28 9.20 -4.87 -19.09
CA GLN A 28 8.75 -4.18 -17.88
C GLN A 28 8.85 -5.10 -16.65
N ALA A 29 8.40 -6.36 -16.77
CA ALA A 29 8.49 -7.34 -15.70
C ALA A 29 9.95 -7.67 -15.32
N VAL A 30 10.86 -7.75 -16.29
CA VAL A 30 12.30 -7.97 -16.04
C VAL A 30 12.92 -6.74 -15.39
N ALA A 31 12.60 -5.53 -15.85
CA ALA A 31 13.07 -4.28 -15.24
C ALA A 31 12.59 -4.17 -13.78
N ALA A 32 11.30 -4.39 -13.52
CA ALA A 32 10.74 -4.40 -12.18
C ALA A 32 11.43 -5.42 -11.26
N ARG A 33 11.67 -6.66 -11.75
CA ARG A 33 12.43 -7.67 -11.00
C ARG A 33 13.86 -7.24 -10.69
N SER A 34 14.53 -6.60 -11.66
CA SER A 34 15.88 -6.09 -11.47
C SER A 34 15.93 -5.00 -10.39
N SER A 35 15.05 -4.01 -10.46
CA SER A 35 14.91 -2.95 -9.46
C SER A 35 14.61 -3.52 -8.08
N ILE A 36 13.62 -4.42 -7.95
CA ILE A 36 13.31 -5.11 -6.68
C ILE A 36 14.56 -5.81 -6.11
N SER A 37 15.36 -6.48 -6.96
CA SER A 37 16.57 -7.17 -6.51
C SER A 37 17.67 -6.21 -6.05
N ALA A 38 17.83 -5.07 -6.73
CA ALA A 38 18.82 -4.04 -6.39
C ALA A 38 18.44 -3.36 -5.07
N ASN A 39 17.16 -3.01 -4.96
CA ASN A 39 16.53 -2.45 -3.79
C ASN A 39 16.65 -3.35 -2.55
N LYS A 40 16.40 -4.65 -2.71
CA LYS A 40 16.66 -5.65 -1.66
C LYS A 40 18.10 -5.61 -1.18
N ARG A 41 19.08 -5.60 -2.11
CA ARG A 41 20.50 -5.56 -1.75
C ARG A 41 20.87 -4.25 -1.05
N ALA A 42 20.30 -3.12 -1.49
CA ALA A 42 20.54 -1.82 -0.87
C ALA A 42 20.03 -1.80 0.58
N LEU A 43 18.78 -2.23 0.81
CA LEU A 43 18.22 -2.30 2.17
C LEU A 43 18.97 -3.27 3.08
N GLN A 44 19.43 -4.42 2.55
CA GLN A 44 20.26 -5.36 3.29
C GLN A 44 21.59 -4.75 3.76
N LYS A 45 22.18 -3.83 2.99
CA LYS A 45 23.39 -3.10 3.42
C LYS A 45 23.10 -2.18 4.61
N CYS A 46 21.89 -1.62 4.68
CA CYS A 46 21.47 -0.76 5.78
C CYS A 46 21.10 -1.51 7.06
N GLN A 47 20.86 -2.81 6.99
CA GLN A 47 20.32 -3.61 8.10
C GLN A 47 21.09 -3.42 9.43
N SER A 48 22.42 -3.42 9.40
CA SER A 48 23.24 -3.27 10.61
C SER A 48 23.07 -1.89 11.24
N SER A 49 23.05 -0.84 10.44
CA SER A 49 22.82 0.54 10.88
C SER A 49 21.42 0.72 11.45
N LEU A 50 20.40 0.20 10.75
CA LEU A 50 19.00 0.29 11.18
C LEU A 50 18.76 -0.48 12.49
N ASN A 51 19.35 -1.67 12.63
CA ASN A 51 19.34 -2.44 13.87
C ASN A 51 20.01 -1.66 15.01
N LYS A 52 21.20 -1.10 14.77
CA LYS A 52 21.95 -0.34 15.78
C LYS A 52 21.19 0.89 16.28
N ARG A 53 20.40 1.53 15.40
CA ARG A 53 19.52 2.66 15.77
C ARG A 53 18.25 2.22 16.51
N GLY A 54 17.93 0.93 16.56
CA GLY A 54 16.69 0.45 17.15
C GLY A 54 15.45 0.77 16.32
N MET A 55 15.60 1.00 15.00
CA MET A 55 14.46 1.37 14.14
C MET A 55 13.37 0.30 14.13
N TYR A 56 13.75 -0.98 14.04
CA TYR A 56 12.78 -2.08 14.02
C TYR A 56 12.06 -2.26 15.35
N SER A 57 12.77 -2.13 16.48
CA SER A 57 12.15 -2.17 17.81
C SER A 57 11.22 -1.00 18.03
N ALA A 58 11.58 0.20 17.56
CA ALA A 58 10.70 1.37 17.64
C ALA A 58 9.45 1.19 16.77
N ALA A 59 9.59 0.65 15.55
CA ALA A 59 8.45 0.35 14.69
C ALA A 59 7.51 -0.70 15.30
N ALA A 60 8.07 -1.75 15.89
CA ALA A 60 7.33 -2.75 16.65
C ALA A 60 6.55 -2.11 17.81
N GLU A 61 7.23 -1.33 18.65
CA GLU A 61 6.60 -0.63 19.78
C GLU A 61 5.47 0.32 19.33
N ARG A 62 5.65 1.08 18.24
CA ARG A 62 4.60 1.95 17.68
C ARG A 62 3.37 1.13 17.26
N ARG A 63 3.56 0.04 16.53
CA ARG A 63 2.46 -0.83 16.07
C ARG A 63 1.76 -1.49 17.24
N GLN A 64 2.50 -2.01 18.21
CA GLN A 64 1.93 -2.62 19.41
C GLN A 64 1.13 -1.59 20.24
N THR A 65 1.63 -0.36 20.34
CA THR A 65 0.91 0.75 20.98
C THR A 65 -0.40 1.05 20.27
N GLU A 66 -0.37 1.13 18.95
CA GLU A 66 -1.56 1.41 18.14
C GLU A 66 -2.58 0.27 18.22
N VAL A 67 -2.14 -0.99 18.13
CA VAL A 67 -3.00 -2.16 18.32
C VAL A 67 -3.65 -2.13 19.71
N THR A 68 -2.89 -1.88 20.77
CA THR A 68 -3.42 -1.73 22.14
C THR A 68 -4.49 -0.63 22.19
N ARG A 69 -4.20 0.55 21.65
CA ARG A 69 -5.10 1.71 21.62
C ARG A 69 -6.41 1.39 20.89
N VAL A 70 -6.33 0.79 19.71
CA VAL A 70 -7.50 0.45 18.87
C VAL A 70 -8.34 -0.64 19.53
N ARG A 71 -7.71 -1.62 20.18
CA ARG A 71 -8.42 -2.66 20.92
C ARG A 71 -9.16 -2.09 22.12
N GLN A 72 -8.52 -1.22 22.90
CA GLN A 72 -9.17 -0.53 24.03
C GLN A 72 -10.38 0.29 23.58
N ALA A 73 -10.22 1.09 22.53
CA ALA A 73 -11.30 1.91 21.98
C ALA A 73 -12.51 1.08 21.53
N ARG A 74 -12.30 -0.20 21.18
CA ARG A 74 -13.35 -1.15 20.77
C ARG A 74 -13.80 -2.09 21.90
N GLY A 75 -13.30 -1.93 23.13
CA GLY A 75 -13.59 -2.82 24.24
C GLY A 75 -13.09 -4.26 24.05
N LEU A 76 -12.06 -4.46 23.21
CA LEU A 76 -11.48 -5.77 22.93
C LEU A 76 -10.38 -6.10 23.96
N PRO A 77 -10.17 -7.39 24.29
CA PRO A 77 -9.12 -7.82 25.23
C PRO A 77 -7.73 -7.37 24.78
N LEU A 78 -6.87 -6.87 25.67
CA LEU A 78 -5.56 -6.34 25.29
C LEU A 78 -4.50 -7.40 24.98
N THR A 79 -4.65 -8.56 25.58
CA THR A 79 -3.79 -9.72 25.31
C THR A 79 -4.54 -10.71 24.42
N ASN A 80 -3.80 -11.52 23.67
CA ASN A 80 -4.32 -12.75 23.04
C ASN A 80 -4.65 -13.83 24.11
N THR A 81 -5.07 -13.42 25.31
CA THR A 81 -5.66 -14.36 26.24
C THR A 81 -6.87 -14.95 25.56
N ARG A 82 -6.89 -16.29 25.53
CA ARG A 82 -7.81 -17.20 24.84
C ARG A 82 -9.26 -17.10 25.34
N ALA A 83 -9.73 -15.90 25.66
CA ALA A 83 -11.09 -15.63 26.05
C ALA A 83 -11.94 -15.69 24.77
N LYS A 84 -12.47 -16.89 24.51
CA LYS A 84 -13.45 -17.24 23.47
C LYS A 84 -14.74 -16.38 23.48
N THR A 85 -14.82 -15.35 24.29
CA THR A 85 -16.06 -14.67 24.63
C THR A 85 -16.45 -13.55 23.67
N ASN A 86 -15.51 -12.95 22.91
CA ASN A 86 -15.77 -11.76 22.10
C ASN A 86 -15.34 -11.84 20.62
N VAL A 87 -14.93 -13.01 20.10
CA VAL A 87 -14.48 -13.16 18.70
C VAL A 87 -15.33 -14.21 17.98
N LYS A 88 -15.96 -13.82 16.86
CA LYS A 88 -16.85 -14.69 16.05
C LYS A 88 -16.11 -15.90 15.42
N ARG A 89 -14.78 -15.85 15.33
CA ARG A 89 -13.91 -16.91 14.80
C ARG A 89 -12.88 -17.29 15.85
N ASP A 90 -12.63 -18.59 15.99
CA ASP A 90 -11.53 -19.09 16.81
C ASP A 90 -10.21 -18.76 16.11
N THR A 91 -9.47 -17.79 16.64
CA THR A 91 -8.20 -17.36 16.05
C THR A 91 -7.17 -18.48 16.07
N VAL A 92 -7.29 -19.46 16.96
CA VAL A 92 -6.39 -20.61 17.02
C VAL A 92 -6.63 -21.55 15.84
N ASP A 93 -7.88 -21.80 15.48
CA ASP A 93 -8.24 -22.66 14.35
C ASP A 93 -7.80 -22.05 13.01
N VAL A 94 -7.96 -20.73 12.88
CA VAL A 94 -7.48 -19.97 11.71
C VAL A 94 -5.95 -20.00 11.63
N LEU A 95 -5.23 -19.76 12.73
CA LEU A 95 -3.76 -19.77 12.75
C LEU A 95 -3.17 -21.17 12.52
N ASN A 96 -3.88 -22.23 12.94
CA ASN A 96 -3.47 -23.61 12.72
C ASN A 96 -3.81 -24.12 11.31
N THR A 97 -4.51 -23.33 10.50
CA THR A 97 -4.78 -23.70 9.11
C THR A 97 -3.47 -23.61 8.33
N ASN A 98 -2.96 -24.76 7.86
CA ASN A 98 -1.79 -24.78 6.99
C ASN A 98 -2.10 -24.01 5.69
N HIS A 99 -1.26 -23.04 5.36
CA HIS A 99 -1.34 -22.25 4.13
C HIS A 99 -0.38 -22.75 3.03
N GLU A 100 0.18 -23.96 3.18
CA GLU A 100 1.19 -24.57 2.28
C GLU A 100 2.43 -23.67 2.10
N GLY A 101 2.78 -22.93 3.15
CA GLY A 101 3.93 -22.03 3.19
C GLY A 101 5.18 -22.70 3.75
N SER A 102 6.36 -22.22 3.34
CA SER A 102 7.65 -22.65 3.89
C SER A 102 8.03 -21.94 5.20
N ILE A 103 7.20 -21.01 5.67
CA ILE A 103 7.42 -20.21 6.89
C ILE A 103 6.58 -20.81 8.01
N ASP A 104 7.23 -21.19 9.11
CA ASP A 104 6.54 -21.51 10.36
C ASP A 104 6.03 -20.22 11.00
N GLY A 105 4.76 -19.90 10.71
CA GLY A 105 4.09 -18.70 11.22
C GLY A 105 3.82 -18.72 12.72
N THR A 106 4.07 -19.84 13.43
CA THR A 106 3.85 -19.89 14.88
C THR A 106 4.85 -19.03 15.65
N ALA A 107 6.10 -18.93 15.17
CA ALA A 107 7.10 -18.06 15.78
C ALA A 107 6.73 -16.56 15.66
N ALA A 108 6.07 -16.17 14.56
CA ALA A 108 5.58 -14.81 14.33
C ALA A 108 4.45 -14.38 15.29
N ILE A 109 3.85 -15.32 16.03
CA ILE A 109 2.84 -15.01 17.06
C ILE A 109 3.49 -14.32 18.26
N ASP A 110 4.73 -14.70 18.60
CA ASP A 110 5.43 -14.24 19.81
C ASP A 110 6.42 -13.11 19.53
N ASP A 111 6.83 -12.91 18.28
CA ASP A 111 7.73 -11.83 17.87
C ASP A 111 7.33 -11.26 16.49
N GLU A 112 6.77 -10.04 16.48
CA GLU A 112 6.35 -9.37 15.26
C GLU A 112 7.54 -9.01 14.34
N LEU A 113 8.76 -8.94 14.89
CA LEU A 113 9.96 -8.71 14.09
C LEU A 113 10.23 -9.86 13.14
N ILE A 114 9.69 -11.06 13.39
CA ILE A 114 9.80 -12.15 12.41
C ILE A 114 9.10 -11.77 11.11
N VAL A 115 7.94 -11.11 11.18
CA VAL A 115 7.19 -10.68 10.00
C VAL A 115 7.74 -9.37 9.44
N PHE A 116 8.02 -8.41 10.32
CA PHE A 116 8.28 -7.02 9.92
C PHE A 116 9.75 -6.61 9.86
N ASN A 117 10.69 -7.52 10.15
CA ASN A 117 12.10 -7.25 9.91
C ASN A 117 12.39 -7.22 8.41
N ALA A 118 13.11 -6.19 7.95
CA ALA A 118 13.36 -5.93 6.54
C ALA A 118 14.12 -7.03 5.79
N THR A 119 14.75 -7.98 6.51
CA THR A 119 15.32 -9.17 5.87
C THR A 119 14.26 -10.07 5.23
N GLN A 120 13.01 -10.02 5.70
CA GLN A 120 11.88 -10.81 5.19
C GLN A 120 10.91 -9.99 4.34
N CYS A 121 10.74 -8.68 4.63
CA CYS A 121 9.90 -7.77 3.84
C CYS A 121 10.74 -6.93 2.86
N THR A 122 10.69 -7.30 1.58
CA THR A 122 11.32 -6.54 0.49
C THR A 122 10.27 -5.81 -0.32
N VAL A 123 10.05 -4.52 -0.05
CA VAL A 123 9.36 -3.62 -0.99
C VAL A 123 10.04 -2.26 -0.92
N LEU A 124 10.90 -1.96 -1.89
CA LEU A 124 10.92 -0.60 -2.43
C LEU A 124 9.85 -0.58 -3.52
N ASN A 125 8.99 0.41 -3.44
CA ASN A 125 7.88 0.60 -4.35
C ASN A 125 8.46 0.83 -5.75
N PRO A 126 8.26 -0.06 -6.75
CA PRO A 126 8.53 0.35 -8.12
C PRO A 126 7.66 1.58 -8.39
N GLU A 127 8.20 2.58 -9.10
CA GLU A 127 7.40 3.73 -9.50
C GLU A 127 6.12 3.26 -10.19
N GLY A 128 5.00 3.48 -9.51
CA GLY A 128 3.68 3.15 -9.99
C GLY A 128 3.07 4.31 -10.76
N GLU A 129 2.01 4.03 -11.51
CA GLU A 129 1.24 5.08 -12.15
C GLU A 129 0.48 5.89 -11.08
N VAL A 130 0.61 7.23 -11.13
CA VAL A 130 -0.24 8.15 -10.37
C VAL A 130 -1.72 7.90 -10.68
N GLY A 131 -2.04 7.52 -11.92
CA GLY A 131 -3.42 7.28 -12.35
C GLY A 131 -4.24 8.59 -12.45
N PRO A 132 -5.50 8.51 -12.88
CA PRO A 132 -6.29 9.68 -13.26
C PRO A 132 -6.97 10.39 -12.08
N PHE A 133 -6.77 9.93 -10.84
CA PHE A 133 -7.55 10.36 -9.66
C PHE A 133 -6.73 11.10 -8.61
N TYR A 134 -5.53 11.54 -8.98
CA TYR A 134 -4.73 12.46 -8.16
C TYR A 134 -5.36 13.85 -8.17
N VAL A 135 -5.43 14.47 -6.99
CA VAL A 135 -6.01 15.79 -6.76
C VAL A 135 -4.96 16.65 -6.08
N LEU A 136 -4.80 17.89 -6.52
CA LEU A 136 -3.86 18.84 -5.94
C LEU A 136 -4.54 19.63 -4.81
N GLY A 137 -3.76 19.98 -3.79
CA GLY A 137 -4.25 20.77 -2.66
C GLY A 137 -4.91 19.96 -1.55
N GLU A 138 -4.52 18.70 -1.39
CA GLU A 138 -4.95 17.88 -0.26
C GLU A 138 -4.44 18.45 1.07
N TYR A 139 -5.17 18.12 2.14
CA TYR A 139 -4.92 18.65 3.47
C TYR A 139 -3.88 17.84 4.24
N VAL A 140 -3.09 18.55 5.06
CA VAL A 140 -2.22 17.96 6.08
C VAL A 140 -3.07 17.47 7.24
N ARG A 141 -3.22 16.14 7.36
CA ARG A 141 -4.09 15.51 8.37
C ARG A 141 -3.80 14.01 8.52
N SER A 142 -4.09 13.46 9.69
CA SER A 142 -3.85 12.04 9.99
C SER A 142 -5.09 11.15 9.93
N ASP A 143 -6.30 11.66 10.20
CA ASP A 143 -7.56 10.93 10.03
C ASP A 143 -8.21 11.30 8.69
N LEU A 144 -8.31 10.32 7.81
CA LEU A 144 -8.79 10.48 6.43
C LEU A 144 -10.21 9.95 6.26
N ARG A 145 -10.87 9.45 7.31
CA ARG A 145 -12.08 8.66 7.12
C ARG A 145 -13.27 9.48 6.63
N ASP A 146 -13.42 10.72 7.10
CA ASP A 146 -14.53 11.64 6.76
C ASP A 146 -15.93 10.98 6.75
N GLY A 147 -16.16 10.01 7.65
CA GLY A 147 -17.43 9.30 7.77
C GLY A 147 -17.63 8.12 6.79
N GLU A 148 -16.66 7.82 5.92
CA GLU A 148 -16.72 6.69 5.00
C GLU A 148 -16.96 5.36 5.72
N LEU A 149 -17.73 4.49 5.08
CA LEU A 149 -18.01 3.15 5.59
C LEU A 149 -16.91 2.17 5.16
N GLY A 150 -16.64 1.19 6.02
CA GLY A 150 -15.67 0.13 5.76
C GLY A 150 -14.78 -0.17 6.94
N ILE A 151 -13.76 -0.98 6.69
CA ILE A 151 -12.79 -1.43 7.69
C ILE A 151 -11.75 -0.33 7.88
N ASP A 152 -11.53 0.10 9.13
CA ASP A 152 -10.44 1.03 9.44
C ASP A 152 -9.09 0.43 9.06
N MET A 153 -8.27 1.20 8.35
CA MET A 153 -6.92 0.84 7.94
C MET A 153 -5.93 1.82 8.58
N TYR A 154 -5.07 1.30 9.45
CA TYR A 154 -3.99 2.04 10.09
C TYR A 154 -2.74 1.88 9.24
N ILE A 155 -2.16 3.00 8.82
CA ILE A 155 -0.99 3.04 7.95
C ILE A 155 0.16 3.56 8.79
N ASP A 156 1.27 2.82 8.83
CA ASP A 156 2.55 3.22 9.44
C ASP A 156 3.63 3.05 8.37
N ALA A 157 4.07 4.17 7.81
CA ALA A 157 5.03 4.24 6.72
C ALA A 157 6.37 4.77 7.24
N GLN A 158 7.45 4.03 6.96
CA GLN A 158 8.81 4.34 7.38
C GLN A 158 9.68 4.61 6.16
N PHE A 159 10.22 5.82 6.06
CA PHE A 159 11.07 6.28 4.95
C PHE A 159 12.53 6.27 5.38
N VAL A 160 13.37 5.62 4.56
CA VAL A 160 14.80 5.44 4.81
C VAL A 160 15.54 5.70 3.51
N ASP A 161 16.58 6.52 3.58
CA ASP A 161 17.53 6.70 2.50
C ASP A 161 18.44 5.46 2.42
N ILE A 162 18.43 4.78 1.27
CA ILE A 162 19.15 3.51 1.09
C ILE A 162 20.66 3.67 0.85
N GLU A 163 21.12 4.90 0.59
CA GLU A 163 22.55 5.20 0.41
C GLU A 163 23.20 5.53 1.75
N THR A 164 22.52 6.33 2.57
CA THR A 164 23.01 6.80 3.87
C THR A 164 22.53 5.93 5.04
N CYS A 165 21.47 5.14 4.83
CA CYS A 165 20.80 4.36 5.88
C CYS A 165 20.29 5.23 7.03
N GLU A 166 19.93 6.47 6.71
CA GLU A 166 19.31 7.44 7.62
C GLU A 166 17.81 7.57 7.34
N PRO A 167 17.00 7.91 8.35
CA PRO A 167 15.61 8.27 8.11
C PRO A 167 15.47 9.51 7.21
N ILE A 168 14.48 9.52 6.33
CA ILE A 168 14.16 10.71 5.53
C ILE A 168 13.25 11.62 6.35
N VAL A 169 13.81 12.68 6.93
CA VAL A 169 13.09 13.65 7.77
C VAL A 169 12.57 14.81 6.93
N GLY A 170 11.35 15.27 7.21
CA GLY A 170 10.78 16.47 6.58
C GLY A 170 10.24 16.27 5.15
N GLY A 171 10.22 15.02 4.65
CA GLY A 171 9.55 14.68 3.40
C GLY A 171 8.05 14.52 3.59
N TRP A 172 7.27 14.60 2.52
CA TRP A 172 5.82 14.63 2.59
C TRP A 172 5.22 13.40 1.91
N PHE A 173 4.45 12.64 2.67
CA PHE A 173 3.74 11.46 2.18
C PHE A 173 2.30 11.83 1.86
N ASP A 174 2.00 11.96 0.57
CA ASP A 174 0.69 12.24 0.00
C ASP A 174 0.04 10.91 -0.40
N ILE A 175 -1.13 10.61 0.17
CA ILE A 175 -1.84 9.36 -0.08
C ILE A 175 -3.28 9.59 -0.46
N TRP A 176 -3.78 8.69 -1.33
CA TRP A 176 -5.19 8.61 -1.63
C TRP A 176 -5.61 7.17 -1.97
N ASN A 177 -6.85 6.82 -1.67
CA ASN A 177 -7.42 5.55 -2.06
C ASN A 177 -8.92 5.64 -2.36
N ALA A 178 -9.43 4.65 -3.08
CA ALA A 178 -10.86 4.50 -3.26
C ALA A 178 -11.54 4.12 -1.93
N ASN A 179 -12.81 4.47 -1.78
CA ASN A 179 -13.64 3.96 -0.69
C ASN A 179 -13.90 2.46 -0.80
N SER A 180 -14.65 1.90 0.16
CA SER A 180 -14.89 0.46 0.24
C SER A 180 -15.65 -0.14 -0.97
N THR A 181 -16.24 0.70 -1.82
CA THR A 181 -16.95 0.30 -3.05
C THR A 181 -16.18 0.62 -4.34
N GLY A 182 -14.96 1.14 -4.24
CA GLY A 182 -14.11 1.41 -5.40
C GLY A 182 -14.30 2.79 -6.03
N VAL A 183 -14.88 3.76 -5.31
CA VAL A 183 -15.07 5.15 -5.76
C VAL A 183 -14.07 6.08 -5.07
N TYR A 184 -13.39 6.93 -5.83
CA TYR A 184 -12.51 7.98 -5.33
C TYR A 184 -13.30 9.26 -5.03
N SER A 185 -13.03 9.88 -3.88
CA SER A 185 -13.51 11.22 -3.54
C SER A 185 -12.88 12.30 -4.43
N GLY A 186 -13.42 13.52 -4.48
CA GLY A 186 -12.78 14.67 -5.14
C GLY A 186 -12.74 14.61 -6.67
N VAL A 187 -13.33 13.59 -7.30
CA VAL A 187 -13.27 13.38 -8.75
C VAL A 187 -14.64 12.99 -9.32
N GLN A 188 -15.01 13.65 -10.42
CA GLN A 188 -16.16 13.29 -11.24
C GLN A 188 -15.67 12.74 -12.59
N SER A 189 -15.78 11.43 -12.79
CA SER A 189 -15.32 10.75 -14.01
C SER A 189 -16.15 9.52 -14.29
N SER A 190 -16.45 9.25 -15.56
CA SER A 190 -17.14 8.01 -15.98
C SER A 190 -16.41 6.73 -15.57
N GLN A 191 -15.10 6.83 -15.27
CA GLN A 191 -14.28 5.73 -14.81
C GLN A 191 -14.34 5.53 -13.27
N ASN A 192 -14.96 6.45 -12.53
CA ASN A 192 -14.93 6.48 -11.07
C ASN A 192 -16.18 5.85 -10.42
N GLY A 193 -16.71 4.78 -11.01
CA GLY A 193 -17.91 4.06 -10.55
C GLY A 193 -19.23 4.83 -10.72
N ASN A 194 -19.30 6.08 -10.24
CA ASN A 194 -20.44 6.98 -10.37
C ASN A 194 -20.03 8.34 -10.96
N GLY A 195 -19.84 8.39 -12.28
CA GLY A 195 -19.34 9.58 -12.97
C GLY A 195 -20.28 10.77 -13.06
N ASN A 196 -21.53 10.65 -12.60
CA ASN A 196 -22.53 11.72 -12.67
C ASN A 196 -22.78 12.39 -11.31
N ASP A 197 -22.01 12.04 -10.28
CA ASP A 197 -22.16 12.60 -8.94
C ASP A 197 -21.30 13.85 -8.77
N SER A 198 -21.92 15.03 -8.89
CA SER A 198 -21.25 16.31 -8.67
C SER A 198 -20.98 16.59 -7.20
N SER A 199 -21.71 15.95 -6.27
CA SER A 199 -21.50 16.15 -4.83
C SER A 199 -20.17 15.58 -4.35
N ASN A 200 -19.55 14.71 -5.15
CA ASN A 200 -18.26 14.11 -4.85
C ASN A 200 -17.07 15.05 -5.09
N LEU A 201 -17.23 16.17 -5.80
CA LEU A 201 -16.12 17.07 -6.13
C LEU A 201 -15.53 17.78 -4.91
N ASP A 202 -16.36 18.12 -3.92
CA ASP A 202 -15.92 18.76 -2.67
C ASP A 202 -15.60 17.72 -1.57
N ASN A 203 -15.71 16.43 -1.88
CA ASN A 203 -15.40 15.35 -0.94
C ASN A 203 -13.89 15.13 -0.87
N THR A 204 -13.32 15.27 0.32
CA THR A 204 -11.89 15.04 0.57
C THR A 204 -11.59 13.68 1.20
N ALA A 205 -12.58 12.85 1.47
CA ALA A 205 -12.41 11.58 2.17
C ALA A 205 -11.30 10.72 1.59
N LEU A 206 -10.55 10.02 2.44
CA LEU A 206 -9.52 9.03 2.08
C LEU A 206 -8.34 9.62 1.31
N ARG A 207 -8.11 10.92 1.49
CA ARG A 207 -7.00 11.69 0.91
C ARG A 207 -6.34 12.52 2.00
N GLY A 208 -5.02 12.59 1.99
CA GLY A 208 -4.31 13.42 2.94
C GLY A 208 -2.80 13.33 2.81
N ILE A 209 -2.16 14.31 3.43
CA ILE A 209 -0.72 14.50 3.40
C ILE A 209 -0.20 14.54 4.84
N GLN A 210 0.98 14.00 5.09
CA GLN A 210 1.67 14.12 6.36
C GLN A 210 3.17 14.26 6.12
N GLN A 211 3.84 15.04 6.98
CA GLN A 211 5.29 15.15 6.96
C GLN A 211 5.93 14.02 7.77
N THR A 212 7.05 13.49 7.27
CA THR A 212 7.87 12.53 8.00
C THR A 212 8.50 13.18 9.22
N ASP A 213 8.39 12.51 10.36
CA ASP A 213 8.98 12.95 11.62
C ASP A 213 10.51 12.73 11.67
N GLU A 214 11.11 12.99 12.83
CA GLU A 214 12.55 12.79 13.07
C GLU A 214 13.03 11.35 12.86
N ASN A 215 12.12 10.39 12.93
CA ASN A 215 12.38 8.98 12.68
C ASN A 215 12.06 8.60 11.24
N GLY A 216 11.65 9.53 10.38
CA GLY A 216 11.24 9.26 9.00
C GLY A 216 9.87 8.57 8.90
N VAL A 217 9.00 8.74 9.89
CA VAL A 217 7.74 8.02 10.01
C VAL A 217 6.55 8.91 9.71
N VAL A 218 5.54 8.33 9.06
CA VAL A 218 4.21 8.92 8.87
C VAL A 218 3.14 7.90 9.25
N GLN A 219 2.09 8.39 9.94
CA GLN A 219 0.93 7.57 10.31
C GLN A 219 -0.39 8.18 9.84
N PHE A 220 -1.28 7.33 9.33
CA PHE A 220 -2.63 7.70 8.92
C PHE A 220 -3.68 6.69 9.41
N LEU A 221 -4.91 7.17 9.57
CA LEU A 221 -6.11 6.37 9.72
C LEU A 221 -7.00 6.58 8.49
N SER A 222 -7.16 5.54 7.68
CA SER A 222 -8.01 5.53 6.48
C SER A 222 -9.01 4.36 6.53
N LYS A 223 -9.58 4.00 5.38
CA LYS A 223 -10.41 2.81 5.16
C LYS A 223 -9.74 1.87 4.18
N PHE A 224 -9.87 0.57 4.41
CA PHE A 224 -9.38 -0.43 3.48
C PHE A 224 -10.10 -0.29 2.13
N PRO A 225 -9.36 -0.11 1.01
CA PRO A 225 -9.95 0.24 -0.26
C PRO A 225 -10.68 -0.92 -0.92
N GLY A 226 -11.84 -0.62 -1.49
CA GLY A 226 -12.51 -1.50 -2.44
C GLY A 226 -11.69 -1.66 -3.73
N HIS A 227 -11.98 -2.71 -4.47
CA HIS A 227 -11.46 -2.86 -5.83
C HIS A 227 -12.42 -2.18 -6.83
N TYR A 228 -11.92 -1.86 -8.01
CA TYR A 228 -12.72 -1.39 -9.12
C TYR A 228 -12.25 -2.08 -10.42
N SER A 229 -13.05 -1.97 -11.47
CA SER A 229 -12.87 -2.75 -12.70
C SER A 229 -11.41 -2.72 -13.20
N GLY A 230 -10.82 -3.90 -13.35
CA GLY A 230 -9.45 -4.07 -13.87
C GLY A 230 -8.32 -3.76 -12.88
N ARG A 231 -8.61 -3.48 -11.61
CA ARG A 231 -7.61 -3.09 -10.60
C ARG A 231 -7.79 -3.84 -9.29
N ALA A 232 -6.70 -4.33 -8.71
CA ALA A 232 -6.70 -4.84 -7.34
C ALA A 232 -6.98 -3.71 -6.34
N SER A 233 -7.36 -4.02 -5.10
CA SER A 233 -7.35 -3.02 -4.02
C SER A 233 -5.93 -2.47 -3.82
N HIS A 234 -5.79 -1.15 -3.78
CA HIS A 234 -4.49 -0.48 -3.63
C HIS A 234 -4.62 0.89 -2.95
N LEU A 235 -3.50 1.34 -2.41
CA LEU A 235 -3.27 2.69 -1.91
C LEU A 235 -2.36 3.40 -2.91
N HIS A 236 -2.72 4.59 -3.33
CA HIS A 236 -1.82 5.44 -4.08
C HIS A 236 -0.96 6.27 -3.14
N VAL A 237 0.27 6.52 -3.58
CA VAL A 237 1.25 7.28 -2.82
C VAL A 237 2.06 8.17 -3.75
N VAL A 238 2.34 9.39 -3.29
CA VAL A 238 3.39 10.25 -3.84
C VAL A 238 4.22 10.74 -2.65
N PHE A 239 5.53 10.77 -2.83
CA PHE A 239 6.43 11.31 -1.83
C PHE A 239 7.06 12.59 -2.38
N HIS A 240 6.85 13.70 -1.69
CA HIS A 240 7.41 14.99 -2.06
C HIS A 240 8.57 15.36 -1.15
N THR A 241 9.68 15.79 -1.73
CA THR A 241 10.75 16.49 -1.04
C THR A 241 10.64 17.98 -1.32
N GLU A 242 11.21 18.82 -0.46
CA GLU A 242 11.31 20.28 -0.69
C GLU A 242 9.95 20.99 -0.89
N ALA A 243 8.85 20.40 -0.39
CA ALA A 243 7.54 21.05 -0.38
C ALA A 243 7.37 21.90 0.88
N THR A 244 6.58 22.97 0.77
CA THR A 244 6.27 23.88 1.87
C THR A 244 4.79 23.79 2.22
N GLU A 245 4.50 23.55 3.50
CA GLU A 245 3.15 23.66 4.04
C GLU A 245 2.69 25.13 4.06
N LEU A 246 1.50 25.35 3.51
CA LEU A 246 0.84 26.64 3.51
C LEU A 246 -0.05 26.80 4.74
N ALA A 247 -0.39 28.04 5.10
CA ALA A 247 -1.20 28.35 6.28
C ALA A 247 -2.63 27.75 6.26
N ASN A 248 -3.12 27.35 5.10
CA ASN A 248 -4.40 26.64 4.92
C ASN A 248 -4.27 25.11 5.09
N GLY A 249 -3.10 24.61 5.49
CA GLY A 249 -2.85 23.18 5.70
C GLY A 249 -2.75 22.39 4.41
N THR A 250 -2.34 23.00 3.29
CA THR A 250 -2.06 22.31 2.01
C THR A 250 -0.59 22.47 1.63
N LEU A 251 -0.09 21.70 0.65
CA LEU A 251 1.28 21.86 0.16
C LEU A 251 1.42 22.78 -1.05
N SER A 252 2.60 23.39 -1.17
CA SER A 252 3.05 24.12 -2.35
C SER A 252 4.47 23.73 -2.74
N GLY A 253 4.77 23.78 -4.04
CA GLY A 253 6.06 23.39 -4.59
C GLY A 253 6.35 21.90 -4.41
N GLY A 254 7.61 21.58 -4.15
CA GLY A 254 8.08 20.22 -3.95
C GLY A 254 8.52 19.52 -5.23
N ASN A 255 9.40 18.55 -5.06
CA ASN A 255 9.91 17.65 -6.06
C ASN A 255 9.47 16.22 -5.72
N VAL A 256 9.15 15.42 -6.74
CA VAL A 256 8.92 13.98 -6.57
C VAL A 256 10.20 13.28 -6.99
N PRO A 257 10.98 12.69 -6.07
CA PRO A 257 12.17 11.93 -6.42
C PRO A 257 11.80 10.82 -7.40
N ARG A 258 12.62 10.65 -8.44
CA ARG A 258 12.52 9.52 -9.37
C ARG A 258 13.79 8.69 -9.33
N GLU A 259 13.67 7.38 -9.56
CA GLU A 259 14.80 6.44 -9.75
C GLU A 259 15.68 6.83 -10.95
#